data_AF-A0A1Z1WNY6-F1
#
_entry.id   AF-A0A1Z1WNY6-F1
#
_cell.length_a   1.000
_cell.length_b   1.000
_cell.length_c   1.000
_cell.angle_alpha   90.00
_cell.angle_beta   90.00
_cell.angle_gamma   90.00
#
_symmetry.space_group_name_H-M   'P 1'
#
loop_
_entity.id
_entity.type
_entity.pdbx_description
1 polymer ?
#
loop_
_entity_poly.entity_id
_entity_poly.type
_entity_poly.pdbx_seq_one_letter_code
_entity_poly.pdbx_strand_id
1 'polypeptide(L)'
;MIFRKDVVAETAGAYDALAAYFQDVRSFFEVLSVRFSLPEYGVRLRPIAGNELFSNANSYLLSDDSSYPYYLWLPSWLGRFYIDADRITDGRRADDVRTADARHIAFVWPWLGFNDAYVKDAGEPECWFGVAEPRPQDPRETVRTTAQSLFNHFRLEHTLDGEDQGWLTGHFTPDAEIGCNLTGRWHLRRVPLSTLTSYYEVERNVIQPLGEKFSALASAPFACAPNDRQPQGHPEPVPSAVRS
;
A
#
# COMPACT_ATOMS: atom_id res chain seq x y z
N MET A 1 9.95 0.49 -40.70
CA MET A 1 8.57 -0.06 -40.69
C MET A 1 7.76 0.79 -39.73
N ILE A 2 6.65 1.40 -40.17
CA ILE A 2 5.87 2.34 -39.34
C ILE A 2 4.90 1.60 -38.42
N PHE A 3 4.24 0.55 -38.92
CA PHE A 3 3.40 -0.35 -38.12
C PHE A 3 3.74 -1.82 -38.40
N ARG A 4 3.76 -2.63 -37.35
CA ARG A 4 3.90 -4.09 -37.41
C ARG A 4 2.54 -4.70 -37.77
N LYS A 5 2.45 -5.47 -38.86
CA LYS A 5 1.18 -5.96 -39.43
C LYS A 5 0.43 -6.90 -38.47
N ASP A 6 1.18 -7.77 -37.82
CA ASP A 6 0.75 -8.68 -36.76
C ASP A 6 0.11 -7.91 -35.60
N VAL A 7 0.77 -6.86 -35.11
CA VAL A 7 0.23 -6.03 -34.02
C VAL A 7 -1.08 -5.36 -34.43
N VAL A 8 -1.14 -4.77 -35.63
CA VAL A 8 -2.36 -4.07 -36.11
C VAL A 8 -3.55 -5.04 -36.23
N ALA A 9 -3.31 -6.29 -36.64
CA ALA A 9 -4.36 -7.29 -36.79
C ALA A 9 -5.01 -7.68 -35.45
N GLU A 10 -4.25 -7.69 -34.36
CA GLU A 10 -4.73 -8.07 -33.03
C GLU A 10 -5.19 -6.86 -32.18
N THR A 11 -4.86 -5.64 -32.60
CA THR A 11 -5.03 -4.41 -31.80
C THR A 11 -6.46 -4.22 -31.30
N ALA A 12 -7.46 -4.46 -32.15
CA ALA A 12 -8.86 -4.26 -31.78
C ALA A 12 -9.30 -5.21 -30.64
N GLY A 13 -8.96 -6.49 -30.74
CA GLY A 13 -9.29 -7.48 -29.69
C GLY A 13 -8.53 -7.24 -28.40
N ALA A 14 -7.27 -6.82 -28.49
CA ALA A 14 -6.47 -6.45 -27.31
C ALA A 14 -7.06 -5.21 -26.60
N TYR A 15 -7.53 -4.23 -27.36
CA TYR A 15 -8.20 -3.05 -26.81
C TYR A 15 -9.49 -3.44 -26.08
N ASP A 16 -10.35 -4.27 -26.68
CA ASP A 16 -11.61 -4.68 -26.06
C ASP A 16 -11.39 -5.44 -24.74
N ALA A 17 -10.43 -6.37 -24.72
CA ALA A 17 -10.08 -7.12 -23.52
C ALA A 17 -9.56 -6.19 -22.39
N LEU A 18 -8.70 -5.24 -22.74
CA LEU A 18 -8.16 -4.28 -21.79
C LEU A 18 -9.22 -3.29 -21.28
N ALA A 19 -10.12 -2.84 -22.17
CA ALA A 19 -11.22 -1.97 -21.81
C ALA A 19 -12.18 -2.67 -20.84
N ALA A 20 -12.52 -3.95 -21.09
CA ALA A 20 -13.32 -4.76 -20.17
C ALA A 20 -12.63 -4.88 -18.80
N TYR A 21 -11.33 -5.20 -18.77
CA TYR A 21 -10.56 -5.25 -17.52
C TYR A 21 -10.65 -3.95 -16.70
N PHE A 22 -10.45 -2.77 -17.32
CA PHE A 22 -10.54 -1.51 -16.58
C PHE A 22 -11.96 -1.17 -16.13
N GLN A 23 -13.00 -1.59 -16.87
CA GLN A 23 -14.40 -1.48 -16.43
C GLN A 23 -14.66 -2.35 -15.20
N ASP A 24 -14.10 -3.57 -15.18
CA ASP A 24 -14.20 -4.47 -14.03
C ASP A 24 -13.48 -3.90 -12.81
N VAL A 25 -12.27 -3.35 -12.98
CA VAL A 25 -11.53 -2.71 -11.89
C VAL A 25 -12.30 -1.51 -11.31
N ARG A 26 -12.92 -0.70 -12.17
CA ARG A 26 -13.77 0.41 -11.71
C ARG A 26 -14.96 -0.11 -10.89
N SER A 27 -15.67 -1.10 -11.41
CA SER A 27 -16.82 -1.72 -10.75
C SER A 27 -16.42 -2.33 -9.39
N PHE A 28 -15.25 -2.97 -9.34
CA PHE A 28 -14.66 -3.49 -8.11
C PHE A 28 -14.46 -2.39 -7.06
N PHE A 29 -13.84 -1.26 -7.42
CA PHE A 29 -13.65 -0.15 -6.47
C PHE A 29 -14.95 0.56 -6.07
N GLU A 30 -15.97 0.58 -6.94
CA GLU A 30 -17.30 1.07 -6.59
C GLU A 30 -17.95 0.18 -5.51
N VAL A 31 -17.88 -1.14 -5.66
CA VAL A 31 -18.33 -2.10 -4.64
C VAL A 31 -17.59 -1.89 -3.32
N LEU A 32 -16.25 -1.83 -3.35
CA LEU A 32 -15.45 -1.58 -2.13
C LEU A 32 -15.84 -0.28 -1.45
N SER A 33 -16.05 0.80 -2.21
CA SER A 33 -16.37 2.12 -1.65
C SER A 33 -17.73 2.14 -0.94
N VAL A 34 -18.73 1.45 -1.50
CA VAL A 34 -20.04 1.29 -0.85
C VAL A 34 -19.89 0.48 0.44
N ARG A 35 -19.20 -0.65 0.38
CA ARG A 35 -19.11 -1.60 1.49
C ARG A 35 -18.28 -1.09 2.65
N PHE A 36 -17.15 -0.48 2.37
CA PHE A 36 -16.32 0.14 3.40
C PHE A 36 -16.97 1.36 4.06
N SER A 37 -17.97 1.99 3.44
CA SER A 37 -18.71 3.08 4.08
C SER A 37 -19.65 2.60 5.20
N LEU A 38 -19.92 1.30 5.26
CA LEU A 38 -20.78 0.65 6.26
C LEU A 38 -19.92 0.09 7.41
N PRO A 39 -20.34 0.24 8.68
CA PRO A 39 -19.56 -0.19 9.84
C PRO A 39 -19.62 -1.72 10.11
N GLU A 40 -19.91 -2.54 9.10
CA GLU A 40 -20.26 -3.96 9.29
C GLU A 40 -19.14 -4.80 9.92
N TYR A 41 -17.88 -4.46 9.63
CA TYR A 41 -16.69 -5.13 10.17
C TYR A 41 -15.97 -4.31 11.24
N GLY A 42 -16.74 -3.49 11.97
CA GLY A 42 -16.25 -2.70 13.10
C GLY A 42 -15.50 -1.43 12.73
N VAL A 43 -15.39 -1.09 11.44
CA VAL A 43 -14.77 0.15 10.96
C VAL A 43 -15.51 0.67 9.72
N ARG A 44 -15.59 2.00 9.58
CA ARG A 44 -15.95 2.64 8.32
C ARG A 44 -14.68 3.16 7.68
N LEU A 45 -14.34 2.71 6.47
CA LEU A 45 -13.17 3.20 5.76
C LEU A 45 -13.57 4.20 4.68
N ARG A 46 -12.82 5.30 4.61
CA ARG A 46 -12.99 6.38 3.63
C ARG A 46 -11.79 6.43 2.71
N PRO A 47 -12.01 6.59 1.39
CA PRO A 47 -10.92 6.58 0.43
C PRO A 47 -10.06 7.85 0.54
N ILE A 48 -8.76 7.67 0.40
CA ILE A 48 -7.78 8.74 0.14
C ILE A 48 -7.81 9.05 -1.36
N ALA A 49 -7.59 10.31 -1.73
CA ALA A 49 -7.62 10.83 -3.10
C ALA A 49 -9.00 10.72 -3.81
N GLY A 50 -10.07 10.55 -3.03
CA GLY A 50 -11.44 10.54 -3.55
C GLY A 50 -11.69 9.42 -4.57
N ASN A 51 -11.89 9.81 -5.83
CA ASN A 51 -12.16 8.87 -6.93
C ASN A 51 -10.91 8.48 -7.73
N GLU A 52 -9.76 9.08 -7.44
CA GLU A 52 -8.49 8.76 -8.10
C GLU A 52 -8.00 7.37 -7.66
N LEU A 53 -7.30 6.69 -8.57
CA LEU A 53 -6.54 5.47 -8.27
C LEU A 53 -5.05 5.80 -8.36
N PHE A 54 -4.28 5.23 -7.44
CA PHE A 54 -2.83 5.22 -7.50
C PHE A 54 -2.41 4.23 -8.59
N SER A 55 -1.40 4.60 -9.38
CA SER A 55 -0.88 3.77 -10.46
C SER A 55 0.63 3.89 -10.59
N ASN A 56 1.27 2.81 -11.07
CA ASN A 56 2.70 2.82 -11.34
C ASN A 56 3.07 3.42 -12.71
N ALA A 57 2.07 3.66 -13.57
CA ALA A 57 2.24 4.48 -14.76
C ALA A 57 1.99 5.95 -14.39
N ASN A 58 3.05 6.72 -14.25
CA ASN A 58 2.94 8.17 -14.37
C ASN A 58 2.74 8.51 -15.85
N SER A 59 1.84 9.43 -16.12
CA SER A 59 1.41 9.92 -17.43
C SER A 59 2.47 9.87 -18.55
N TYR A 60 2.03 9.53 -19.76
CA TYR A 60 2.82 9.51 -20.99
C TYR A 60 3.37 10.90 -21.33
N LEU A 61 4.62 11.17 -20.93
CA LEU A 61 5.39 12.32 -21.36
C LEU A 61 6.63 11.79 -22.09
N LEU A 62 6.80 12.14 -23.37
CA LEU A 62 7.98 11.77 -24.18
C LEU A 62 9.29 12.35 -23.63
N SER A 63 9.18 13.33 -22.73
CA SER A 63 10.23 13.87 -21.90
C SER A 63 9.74 13.83 -20.45
N ASP A 64 10.24 12.93 -19.62
CA ASP A 64 9.98 13.05 -18.19
C ASP A 64 11.12 12.51 -17.33
N ASP A 65 11.37 13.22 -16.23
CA ASP A 65 12.36 12.93 -15.19
C ASP A 65 11.85 11.84 -14.22
N SER A 66 11.00 10.92 -14.72
CA SER A 66 10.36 9.87 -13.92
C SER A 66 11.37 8.82 -13.43
N SER A 67 11.23 8.40 -12.17
CA SER A 67 12.06 7.36 -11.56
C SER A 67 11.76 5.93 -12.06
N TYR A 68 10.73 5.74 -12.89
CA TYR A 68 10.36 4.45 -13.47
C TYR A 68 10.72 4.37 -14.96
N PRO A 69 11.18 3.20 -15.44
CA PRO A 69 11.61 3.05 -16.83
C PRO A 69 10.45 3.24 -17.82
N TYR A 70 10.77 3.97 -18.89
CA TYR A 70 9.95 4.46 -20.02
C TYR A 70 9.06 3.44 -20.77
N TYR A 71 9.03 2.15 -20.40
CA TYR A 71 8.33 1.10 -21.16
C TYR A 71 6.88 0.83 -20.72
N LEU A 72 6.40 1.42 -19.62
CA LEU A 72 5.03 1.19 -19.14
C LEU A 72 4.03 2.06 -19.93
N TRP A 73 3.48 1.48 -21.00
CA TRP A 73 2.40 2.08 -21.79
C TRP A 73 1.04 2.06 -21.06
N LEU A 74 0.87 1.16 -20.08
CA LEU A 74 -0.35 0.97 -19.28
C LEU A 74 0.01 0.68 -17.82
N PRO A 75 -0.81 1.12 -16.86
CA PRO A 75 -0.59 0.79 -15.46
C PRO A 75 -0.78 -0.72 -15.24
N SER A 76 0.26 -1.40 -14.75
CA SER A 76 0.13 -2.78 -14.29
C SER A 76 -0.42 -2.86 -12.87
N TRP A 77 -0.22 -1.80 -12.08
CA TRP A 77 -0.81 -1.63 -10.75
C TRP A 77 -1.86 -0.54 -10.76
N LEU A 78 -3.01 -0.84 -10.18
CA LEU A 78 -4.02 0.14 -9.81
C LEU A 78 -4.33 -0.04 -8.33
N GLY A 79 -4.50 1.05 -7.61
CA GLY A 79 -4.64 0.97 -6.17
C GLY A 79 -5.50 2.06 -5.55
N ARG A 80 -6.11 1.74 -4.41
CA ARG A 80 -6.75 2.73 -3.54
C ARG A 80 -6.37 2.49 -2.10
N PHE A 81 -6.27 3.59 -1.37
CA PHE A 81 -6.02 3.59 0.06
C PHE A 81 -7.23 4.11 0.82
N TYR A 82 -7.36 3.68 2.07
CA TYR A 82 -8.45 4.07 2.93
C TYR A 82 -7.98 4.32 4.37
N ILE A 83 -8.66 5.20 5.07
CA ILE A 83 -8.48 5.45 6.50
C ILE A 83 -9.81 5.33 7.22
N ASP A 84 -9.75 5.14 8.53
CA ASP A 84 -10.92 5.16 9.40
C ASP A 84 -11.66 6.51 9.31
N ALA A 85 -12.94 6.44 8.98
CA ALA A 85 -13.83 7.59 8.86
C ALA A 85 -13.90 8.39 10.16
N ASP A 86 -13.84 7.71 11.30
CA ASP A 86 -13.97 8.33 12.62
C ASP A 86 -12.72 9.14 13.01
N ARG A 87 -11.63 9.02 12.24
CA ARG A 87 -10.41 9.83 12.35
C ARG A 87 -10.45 11.11 11.53
N ILE A 88 -11.48 11.30 10.71
CA ILE A 88 -11.65 12.49 9.87
C ILE A 88 -12.54 13.48 10.64
N THR A 89 -11.96 14.59 11.08
CA THR A 89 -12.73 15.66 11.75
C THR A 89 -13.71 16.31 10.79
N ASP A 90 -14.88 16.73 11.30
CA ASP A 90 -15.91 17.40 10.52
C ASP A 90 -15.35 18.54 9.65
N GLY A 91 -15.72 18.52 8.37
CA GLY A 91 -15.31 19.53 7.38
C GLY A 91 -13.90 19.36 6.81
N ARG A 92 -13.10 18.37 7.26
CA ARG A 92 -11.80 18.04 6.65
C ARG A 92 -11.93 16.98 5.55
N ARG A 93 -11.05 17.06 4.56
CA ARG A 93 -10.87 15.99 3.57
C ARG A 93 -10.02 14.87 4.19
N ALA A 94 -10.26 13.63 3.76
CA ALA A 94 -9.46 12.48 4.16
C ALA A 94 -7.96 12.74 3.91
N ASP A 95 -7.64 13.31 2.74
CA ASP A 95 -6.28 13.62 2.28
C ASP A 95 -5.45 14.50 3.23
N ASP A 96 -6.12 15.33 4.03
CA ASP A 96 -5.47 16.33 4.90
C ASP A 96 -5.27 15.80 6.34
N VAL A 97 -5.74 14.59 6.64
CA VAL A 97 -5.52 13.96 7.94
C VAL A 97 -4.03 13.63 8.09
N ARG A 98 -3.45 13.94 9.24
CA ARG A 98 -2.06 13.55 9.54
C ARG A 98 -1.98 12.04 9.71
N THR A 99 -0.93 11.43 9.18
CA THR A 99 -0.73 9.98 9.29
C THR A 99 -0.69 9.52 10.75
N ALA A 100 -0.10 10.31 11.65
CA ALA A 100 -0.09 10.03 13.08
C ALA A 100 -1.49 10.00 13.72
N ASP A 101 -2.45 10.77 13.21
CA ASP A 101 -3.82 10.81 13.70
C ASP A 101 -4.65 9.64 13.13
N ALA A 102 -4.44 9.29 11.85
CA ALA A 102 -5.07 8.13 11.21
C ALA A 102 -4.56 6.79 11.77
N ARG A 103 -3.28 6.72 12.13
CA ARG A 103 -2.51 5.55 12.62
C ARG A 103 -2.36 4.40 11.62
N HIS A 104 -3.46 3.98 11.01
CA HIS A 104 -3.51 2.87 10.08
C HIS A 104 -4.02 3.35 8.72
N ILE A 105 -3.47 2.77 7.66
CA ILE A 105 -3.91 2.98 6.28
C ILE A 105 -4.19 1.60 5.68
N ALA A 106 -5.45 1.36 5.28
CA ALA A 106 -5.82 0.20 4.49
C ALA A 106 -5.50 0.43 3.02
N PHE A 107 -5.21 -0.63 2.28
CA PHE A 107 -4.95 -0.57 0.85
C PHE A 107 -5.54 -1.76 0.11
N VAL A 108 -5.93 -1.54 -1.13
CA VAL A 108 -6.40 -2.59 -2.08
C VAL A 108 -5.87 -2.26 -3.47
N TRP A 109 -5.08 -3.17 -4.04
CA TRP A 109 -4.31 -2.99 -5.26
C TRP A 109 -4.47 -4.19 -6.22
N PRO A 110 -5.33 -4.09 -7.24
CA PRO A 110 -5.26 -4.96 -8.40
C PRO A 110 -3.93 -4.80 -9.15
N TRP A 111 -3.30 -5.93 -9.45
CA TRP A 111 -2.08 -6.05 -10.22
C TRP A 111 -2.24 -7.06 -11.34
N LEU A 112 -1.73 -6.73 -12.52
CA LEU A 112 -1.74 -7.65 -13.66
C LEU A 112 -0.83 -8.88 -13.48
N GLY A 113 0.01 -8.91 -12.44
CA GLY A 113 0.87 -10.05 -12.13
C GLY A 113 2.25 -9.99 -12.79
N PHE A 114 2.60 -8.89 -13.45
CA PHE A 114 3.88 -8.75 -14.15
C PHE A 114 4.34 -7.29 -14.29
N ASN A 115 5.55 -7.10 -14.84
CA ASN A 115 6.18 -5.80 -15.13
C ASN A 115 6.36 -4.90 -13.90
N ASP A 116 6.72 -5.49 -12.77
CA ASP A 116 7.22 -4.75 -11.61
C ASP A 116 8.70 -5.11 -11.39
N ALA A 117 9.56 -4.10 -11.27
CA ALA A 117 10.99 -4.33 -11.08
C ALA A 117 11.34 -4.92 -9.70
N TYR A 118 10.40 -4.80 -8.77
CA TYR A 118 10.59 -5.13 -7.37
C TYR A 118 9.75 -6.31 -6.92
N VAL A 119 8.76 -6.74 -7.70
CA VAL A 119 7.89 -7.88 -7.35
C VAL A 119 8.04 -8.97 -8.39
N LYS A 120 8.33 -10.20 -7.94
CA LYS A 120 8.38 -11.35 -8.84
C LYS A 120 7.02 -11.60 -9.51
N ASP A 121 7.03 -11.77 -10.84
CA ASP A 121 5.84 -12.10 -11.64
C ASP A 121 5.01 -13.24 -11.02
N ALA A 122 3.69 -13.05 -11.02
CA ALA A 122 2.70 -14.02 -10.59
C ALA A 122 2.22 -14.87 -11.78
N GLY A 123 1.61 -16.02 -11.47
CA GLY A 123 1.03 -16.91 -12.49
C GLY A 123 -0.24 -16.36 -13.15
N GLU A 124 -0.90 -15.40 -12.51
CA GLU A 124 -2.11 -14.74 -12.97
C GLU A 124 -2.26 -13.36 -12.28
N PRO A 125 -3.17 -12.49 -12.74
CA PRO A 125 -3.48 -11.24 -12.06
C PRO A 125 -3.97 -11.45 -10.62
N GLU A 126 -3.56 -10.56 -9.72
CA GLU A 126 -3.86 -10.66 -8.28
C GLU A 126 -4.45 -9.36 -7.73
N CYS A 127 -5.20 -9.46 -6.64
CA CYS A 127 -5.55 -8.37 -5.76
C CYS A 127 -4.71 -8.47 -4.49
N TRP A 128 -3.90 -7.45 -4.24
CA TRP A 128 -3.13 -7.28 -3.01
C TRP A 128 -3.89 -6.34 -2.10
N PHE A 129 -4.20 -6.77 -0.88
CA PHE A 129 -4.91 -5.90 0.07
C PHE A 129 -4.35 -6.06 1.47
N GLY A 130 -4.44 -4.99 2.25
CA GLY A 130 -3.74 -4.96 3.52
C GLY A 130 -3.95 -3.73 4.36
N VAL A 131 -3.30 -3.75 5.51
CA VAL A 131 -3.27 -2.64 6.46
C VAL A 131 -1.83 -2.35 6.79
N ALA A 132 -1.43 -1.10 6.61
CA ALA A 132 -0.17 -0.58 7.07
C ALA A 132 -0.39 0.26 8.34
N GLU A 133 0.58 0.22 9.25
CA GLU A 133 0.79 1.18 10.33
C GLU A 133 2.04 2.02 10.00
N PRO A 134 1.98 2.89 8.97
CA PRO A 134 3.13 3.66 8.54
C PRO A 134 3.47 4.76 9.54
N ARG A 135 4.77 4.99 9.71
CA ARG A 135 5.31 6.03 10.57
C ARG A 135 6.33 6.84 9.77
N PRO A 136 5.89 7.89 9.06
CA PRO A 136 6.77 8.79 8.33
C PRO A 136 7.69 9.53 9.31
N GLN A 137 8.90 9.87 8.88
CA GLN A 137 9.84 10.64 9.68
C GLN A 137 9.32 12.06 10.01
N ASP A 138 8.56 12.69 9.10
CA ASP A 138 7.85 13.94 9.39
C ASP A 138 6.50 13.63 10.07
N PRO A 139 6.31 13.99 11.36
CA PRO A 139 5.05 13.75 12.06
C PRO A 139 3.87 14.59 11.54
N ARG A 140 4.12 15.57 10.66
CA ARG A 140 3.09 16.39 10.02
C ARG A 140 2.65 15.87 8.67
N GLU A 141 3.30 14.83 8.16
CA GLU A 141 2.96 14.23 6.87
C GLU A 141 1.50 13.75 6.87
N THR A 142 0.80 14.04 5.77
CA THR A 142 -0.59 13.65 5.62
C THR A 142 -0.71 12.24 5.07
N VAL A 143 -1.87 11.64 5.27
CA VAL A 143 -2.17 10.30 4.75
C VAL A 143 -2.06 10.23 3.23
N ARG A 144 -2.29 11.33 2.49
CA ARG A 144 -2.12 11.37 1.03
C ARG A 144 -0.65 11.20 0.62
N THR A 145 0.24 11.95 1.25
CA THR A 145 1.69 11.82 1.01
C THR A 145 2.19 10.45 1.44
N THR A 146 1.79 9.99 2.63
CA THR A 146 2.19 8.67 3.12
C THR A 146 1.64 7.53 2.25
N ALA A 147 0.42 7.63 1.72
CA ALA A 147 -0.13 6.65 0.78
C ALA A 147 0.71 6.56 -0.50
N GLN A 148 1.19 7.69 -1.02
CA GLN A 148 2.10 7.70 -2.16
C GLN A 148 3.43 7.03 -1.81
N SER A 149 4.02 7.34 -0.66
CA SER A 149 5.25 6.69 -0.19
C SER A 149 5.05 5.18 0.02
N LEU A 150 3.91 4.76 0.58
CA LEU A 150 3.54 3.35 0.70
C LEU A 150 3.50 2.67 -0.66
N PHE A 151 2.77 3.25 -1.62
CA PHE A 151 2.67 2.71 -2.97
C PHE A 151 4.04 2.60 -3.64
N ASN A 152 4.88 3.62 -3.46
CA ASN A 152 6.19 3.69 -4.09
C ASN A 152 7.24 2.78 -3.45
N HIS A 153 7.16 2.49 -2.16
CA HIS A 153 8.23 1.82 -1.40
C HIS A 153 7.81 0.52 -0.73
N PHE A 154 6.59 0.03 -0.97
CA PHE A 154 6.22 -1.32 -0.58
C PHE A 154 7.08 -2.35 -1.35
N ARG A 155 7.88 -3.16 -0.64
CA ARG A 155 8.88 -4.06 -1.23
C ARG A 155 8.91 -5.39 -0.48
N LEU A 156 8.08 -6.35 -0.90
CA LEU A 156 7.89 -7.61 -0.17
C LEU A 156 9.20 -8.39 -0.01
N GLU A 157 10.02 -8.40 -1.04
CA GLU A 157 11.30 -9.10 -1.18
C GLU A 157 12.32 -8.71 -0.12
N HIS A 158 12.24 -7.48 0.38
CA HIS A 158 13.20 -6.92 1.33
C HIS A 158 12.63 -6.71 2.73
N THR A 159 11.30 -6.76 2.87
CA THR A 159 10.64 -6.32 4.10
C THR A 159 9.72 -7.36 4.72
N LEU A 160 9.56 -8.54 4.10
CA LEU A 160 8.77 -9.63 4.63
C LEU A 160 9.43 -10.24 5.88
N ASP A 161 8.71 -10.21 6.99
CA ASP A 161 9.12 -10.82 8.26
C ASP A 161 8.55 -12.24 8.43
N GLY A 162 7.39 -12.54 7.84
CA GLY A 162 6.74 -13.84 7.97
C GLY A 162 5.27 -13.85 7.55
N GLU A 163 4.56 -14.89 7.96
CA GLU A 163 3.13 -15.07 7.71
C GLU A 163 2.42 -15.48 9.01
N ASP A 164 1.27 -14.87 9.28
CA ASP A 164 0.42 -15.19 10.42
C ASP A 164 -1.06 -15.21 10.00
N GLN A 165 -1.73 -16.34 10.21
CA GLN A 165 -3.15 -16.55 9.85
C GLN A 165 -3.48 -16.18 8.39
N GLY A 166 -2.58 -16.50 7.46
CA GLY A 166 -2.74 -16.18 6.05
C GLY A 166 -2.40 -14.73 5.68
N TRP A 167 -1.97 -13.90 6.64
CA TRP A 167 -1.46 -12.55 6.39
C TRP A 167 0.05 -12.57 6.33
N LEU A 168 0.61 -12.16 5.20
CA LEU A 168 2.01 -11.79 5.10
C LEU A 168 2.25 -10.56 5.96
N THR A 169 3.34 -10.54 6.71
CA THR A 169 3.68 -9.44 7.61
C THR A 169 5.08 -8.94 7.33
N GLY A 170 5.28 -7.64 7.46
CA GLY A 170 6.60 -7.04 7.31
C GLY A 170 6.68 -5.65 7.90
N HIS A 171 7.78 -4.96 7.60
CA HIS A 171 8.06 -3.63 8.12
C HIS A 171 8.52 -2.64 7.04
N PHE A 172 8.61 -1.37 7.39
CA PHE A 172 9.29 -0.38 6.55
C PHE A 172 10.63 -0.01 7.17
N THR A 173 11.65 0.06 6.31
CA THR A 173 12.99 0.51 6.67
C THR A 173 13.26 1.81 5.92
N PRO A 174 13.52 2.92 6.62
CA PRO A 174 13.89 4.18 5.98
C PRO A 174 15.17 4.02 5.19
N ASP A 175 15.18 4.60 3.99
CA ASP A 175 16.33 4.61 3.10
C ASP A 175 16.35 5.94 2.34
N ALA A 176 17.32 6.78 2.69
CA ALA A 176 17.47 8.10 2.11
C ALA A 176 17.94 8.06 0.64
N GLU A 177 18.60 6.99 0.19
CA GLU A 177 19.12 6.88 -1.19
C GLU A 177 17.98 6.72 -2.20
N ILE A 178 16.92 6.01 -1.81
CA ILE A 178 15.73 5.80 -2.64
C ILE A 178 14.53 6.67 -2.23
N GLY A 179 14.72 7.57 -1.26
CA GLY A 179 13.69 8.50 -0.78
C GLY A 179 12.61 7.88 0.13
N CYS A 180 12.81 6.66 0.63
CA CYS A 180 11.89 6.03 1.57
C CYS A 180 12.06 6.64 2.97
N ASN A 181 11.05 7.35 3.46
CA ASN A 181 11.03 7.96 4.79
C ASN A 181 10.15 7.20 5.80
N LEU A 182 9.70 5.99 5.47
CA LEU A 182 8.73 5.24 6.26
C LEU A 182 9.42 4.27 7.23
N THR A 183 8.93 4.25 8.47
CA THR A 183 9.05 3.12 9.39
C THR A 183 7.67 2.50 9.62
N GLY A 184 7.59 1.44 10.43
CA GLY A 184 6.32 0.85 10.85
C GLY A 184 6.13 -0.57 10.31
N ARG A 185 4.90 -1.05 10.30
CA ARG A 185 4.55 -2.43 9.94
C ARG A 185 3.48 -2.48 8.85
N TRP A 186 3.43 -3.58 8.14
CA TRP A 186 2.37 -3.86 7.18
C TRP A 186 1.90 -5.30 7.28
N HIS A 187 0.63 -5.51 6.94
CA HIS A 187 -0.03 -6.80 6.82
C HIS A 187 -0.68 -6.89 5.45
N LEU A 188 -0.41 -7.94 4.70
CA LEU A 188 -0.83 -8.12 3.31
C LEU A 188 -1.47 -9.50 3.10
N ARG A 189 -2.54 -9.54 2.32
CA ARG A 189 -3.05 -10.75 1.68
C ARG A 189 -3.07 -10.57 0.16
N ARG A 190 -2.87 -11.69 -0.53
CA ARG A 190 -2.91 -11.79 -1.99
C ARG A 190 -4.03 -12.76 -2.37
N VAL A 191 -4.85 -12.38 -3.34
CA VAL A 191 -5.94 -13.20 -3.84
C VAL A 191 -5.97 -13.11 -5.37
N PRO A 192 -6.02 -14.22 -6.12
CA PRO A 192 -6.13 -14.15 -7.58
C PRO A 192 -7.41 -13.44 -8.02
N LEU A 193 -7.32 -12.57 -9.03
CA LEU A 193 -8.50 -11.85 -9.54
C LEU A 193 -9.55 -12.80 -10.12
N SER A 194 -9.13 -13.96 -10.62
CA SER A 194 -10.01 -15.03 -11.11
C SER A 194 -10.96 -15.58 -10.04
N THR A 195 -10.68 -15.35 -8.76
CA THR A 195 -11.58 -15.73 -7.65
C THR A 195 -12.60 -14.65 -7.30
N LEU A 196 -12.39 -13.40 -7.74
CA LEU A 196 -13.19 -12.22 -7.36
C LEU A 196 -14.31 -11.93 -8.38
N THR A 197 -15.02 -12.96 -8.80
CA THR A 197 -15.98 -12.90 -9.93
C THR A 197 -17.40 -12.53 -9.54
N SER A 198 -17.69 -12.42 -8.24
CA SER A 198 -19.00 -12.03 -7.74
C SER A 198 -18.87 -11.18 -6.49
N TYR A 199 -19.93 -10.43 -6.18
CA TYR A 199 -20.01 -9.65 -4.95
C TYR A 199 -19.74 -10.51 -3.70
N TYR A 200 -20.26 -11.74 -3.64
CA TYR A 200 -20.02 -12.65 -2.53
C TYR A 200 -18.53 -12.98 -2.36
N GLU A 201 -17.84 -13.26 -3.46
CA GLU A 201 -16.40 -13.56 -3.41
C GLU A 201 -15.57 -12.33 -3.06
N VAL A 202 -15.95 -11.14 -3.54
CA VAL A 202 -15.30 -9.88 -3.15
C VAL A 202 -15.50 -9.62 -1.65
N GLU A 203 -16.72 -9.83 -1.13
CA GLU A 203 -17.04 -9.66 0.27
C GLU A 203 -16.20 -10.58 1.15
N ARG A 204 -16.23 -11.88 0.85
CA ARG A 204 -15.59 -12.93 1.63
C ARG A 204 -14.06 -12.90 1.57
N ASN A 205 -13.49 -12.60 0.40
CA ASN A 205 -12.05 -12.71 0.19
C ASN A 205 -11.30 -11.39 0.37
N VAL A 206 -11.97 -10.23 0.30
CA VAL A 206 -11.31 -8.91 0.40
C VAL A 206 -11.94 -8.04 1.49
N ILE A 207 -13.23 -7.74 1.40
CA ILE A 207 -13.87 -6.71 2.26
C ILE A 207 -13.88 -7.15 3.73
N GLN A 208 -14.45 -8.32 4.02
CA GLN A 208 -14.55 -8.83 5.39
C GLN A 208 -13.17 -9.01 6.01
N PRO A 209 -12.20 -9.74 5.38
CA PRO A 209 -10.88 -9.90 5.97
C PRO A 209 -10.15 -8.58 6.21
N LEU A 210 -10.26 -7.62 5.28
CA LEU A 210 -9.62 -6.32 5.43
C LEU A 210 -10.24 -5.51 6.58
N GLY A 211 -11.56 -5.48 6.67
CA GLY A 211 -12.28 -4.77 7.74
C GLY A 211 -11.97 -5.35 9.12
N GLU A 212 -12.02 -6.68 9.25
CA GLU A 212 -11.68 -7.39 10.49
C GLU A 212 -10.22 -7.15 10.91
N LYS A 213 -9.27 -7.25 9.96
CA LYS A 213 -7.85 -7.01 10.24
C LYS A 213 -7.61 -5.56 10.66
N PHE A 214 -8.22 -4.59 9.97
CA PHE A 214 -8.10 -3.18 10.32
C PHE A 214 -8.65 -2.91 11.72
N SER A 215 -9.86 -3.41 12.03
CA SER A 215 -10.50 -3.23 13.33
C SER A 215 -9.68 -3.88 14.46
N ALA A 216 -9.13 -5.07 14.23
CA ALA A 216 -8.26 -5.75 15.19
C ALA A 216 -6.98 -4.96 15.48
N LEU A 217 -6.32 -4.42 14.45
CA LEU A 217 -5.12 -3.59 14.61
C LEU A 217 -5.43 -2.25 15.28
N ALA A 218 -6.55 -1.60 14.91
CA ALA A 218 -6.98 -0.34 15.50
C ALA A 218 -7.33 -0.46 16.99
N SER A 219 -7.77 -1.65 17.42
CA SER A 219 -8.12 -1.94 18.81
C SER A 219 -6.94 -2.45 19.65
N ALA A 220 -5.82 -2.83 19.03
CA ALA A 220 -4.64 -3.31 19.74
C ALA A 220 -4.02 -2.18 20.58
N PRO A 221 -3.65 -2.43 21.85
CA PRO A 221 -2.90 -1.47 22.65
C PRO A 221 -1.61 -1.11 21.92
N PHE A 222 -1.28 0.18 21.88
CA PHE A 222 -0.04 0.66 21.26
C PHE A 222 1.15 -0.03 21.95
N ALA A 223 1.80 -0.96 21.28
CA ALA A 223 3.10 -1.43 21.70
C ALA A 223 4.06 -0.26 21.45
N CYS A 224 4.40 0.48 22.52
CA CYS A 224 5.55 1.36 22.50
C CYS A 224 6.73 0.57 21.92
N ALA A 225 7.42 1.16 20.95
CA ALA A 225 8.67 0.64 20.42
C ALA A 225 9.59 0.22 21.59
N PRO A 226 10.45 -0.79 21.41
CA PRO A 226 11.43 -1.14 22.42
C PRO A 226 12.35 0.07 22.63
N ASN A 227 12.12 0.78 23.73
CA ASN A 227 13.02 1.81 24.23
C ASN A 227 14.37 1.15 24.53
N ASP A 228 15.42 1.68 23.93
CA ASP A 228 16.76 1.81 24.50
C ASP A 228 17.24 0.63 25.36
N ARG A 229 17.88 -0.34 24.71
CA ARG A 229 19.05 -0.96 25.37
C ARG A 229 20.09 0.13 25.52
N GLN A 230 20.05 0.82 26.67
CA GLN A 230 21.17 1.59 27.18
C GLN A 230 22.45 0.74 27.02
N PRO A 231 23.51 1.25 26.37
CA PRO A 231 24.83 0.69 26.57
C PRO A 231 25.16 0.89 28.05
N GLN A 232 25.37 -0.21 28.76
CA GLN A 232 25.89 -0.18 30.13
C GLN A 232 27.15 0.69 30.14
N GLY A 233 27.14 1.69 31.01
CA GLY A 233 28.17 2.71 31.10
C GLY A 233 29.57 2.11 31.23
N HIS A 234 30.49 2.69 30.47
CA HIS A 234 31.89 2.74 30.86
C HIS A 234 32.01 3.34 32.27
N PRO A 235 32.73 2.70 33.21
CA PRO A 235 33.24 3.43 34.36
C PRO A 235 34.44 4.26 33.92
N GLU A 236 34.29 5.59 34.03
CA GLU A 236 35.38 6.57 33.96
C GLU A 236 36.35 6.46 35.16
N PRO A 237 37.54 7.07 35.08
CA PRO A 237 38.78 6.56 35.66
C PRO A 237 39.02 7.00 37.12
N VAL A 238 39.80 6.21 37.84
CA VAL A 238 40.31 6.55 39.18
C VAL A 238 41.79 6.98 39.06
N PRO A 239 42.24 7.99 39.84
CA PRO A 239 43.27 8.93 39.43
C PRO A 239 44.71 8.50 39.79
N SER A 240 45.65 9.05 39.04
CA SER A 240 47.07 9.13 39.40
C SER A 240 47.24 9.88 40.72
N ALA A 241 47.74 9.18 41.74
CA ALA A 241 48.36 9.80 42.91
C ALA A 241 49.76 9.21 43.11
N VAL A 242 50.67 10.13 43.41
CA VAL A 242 52.13 10.07 43.44
C VAL A 242 52.66 9.57 44.79
N ARG A 243 53.92 9.07 44.77
CA ARG A 243 54.90 8.76 45.85
C ARG A 243 54.85 7.33 46.43
N SER A 244 55.97 6.61 46.60
CA SER A 244 57.39 7.02 46.74
C SER A 244 58.34 6.08 46.00
#